data_AF-A0A957T8E2-F1
#
_entry.id   AF-A0A957T8E2-F1
#
_cell.length_a   1.000
_cell.length_b   1.000
_cell.length_c   1.000
_cell.angle_alpha   90.00
_cell.angle_beta   90.00
_cell.angle_gamma   90.00
#
_symmetry.space_group_name_H-M   'P 1'
#
loop_
_entity.id
_entity.type
_entity.pdbx_description
1 polymer ?
#
loop_
_entity_poly.entity_id
_entity_poly.type
_entity_poly.pdbx_seq_one_letter_code
_entity_poly.pdbx_strand_id
1 'polypeptide(L)'
;MHNLEFRGRWIDIFGNLLLITLLSIITLGIYIPWGYARYKRVIVTRTYYDDRPLQFDGSGGQAFVEFLIIGALTIITLGLYAILGFAWTRLLRWEYAHTILPTGQRLEYRGDAIDLFFEQFLLGFFSILTLGIYAFWGYVRVRRYIVSHTHLDGSPLQFEGTGGQYFIIWLLNTLFTIITLGLYSTLGFATVRLLRWDARSTAVPVPERAPRPMPVHSPTVSALREAASRGATTTAPAPAVTPPPPPISRATPEEAQSAPVFEEPGERYTRPNYAYPDPRYIEPDEDDDAPTERSSFDDRGYESRYGNAPYDDRSSER
;
A
#
# COMPACT_ATOMS: atom_id res chain seq x y z
N MET A 1 7.91 -0.26 -16.61
CA MET A 1 7.47 0.35 -15.35
C MET A 1 6.04 0.80 -15.54
N HIS A 2 5.18 0.61 -14.55
CA HIS A 2 3.79 1.06 -14.62
C HIS A 2 3.52 2.09 -13.54
N ASN A 3 2.77 3.13 -13.91
CA ASN A 3 2.42 4.21 -13.01
C ASN A 3 1.21 3.80 -12.15
N LEU A 4 1.16 4.32 -10.92
CA LEU A 4 -0.01 4.11 -10.07
C LEU A 4 -1.17 5.00 -10.52
N GLU A 5 -2.38 4.47 -10.40
CA GLU A 5 -3.60 5.22 -10.71
C GLU A 5 -4.51 5.33 -9.49
N PHE A 6 -4.79 6.55 -9.05
CA PHE A 6 -5.77 6.77 -7.99
C PHE A 6 -7.19 6.92 -8.57
N ARG A 7 -8.06 5.94 -8.29
CA ARG A 7 -9.47 5.90 -8.74
C ARG A 7 -10.49 6.27 -7.65
N GLY A 8 -10.06 6.94 -6.58
CA GLY A 8 -10.97 7.39 -5.51
C GLY A 8 -11.88 8.56 -5.90
N ARG A 9 -13.12 8.56 -5.38
CA ARG A 9 -14.04 9.69 -5.45
C ARG A 9 -13.84 10.60 -4.23
N TRP A 10 -14.16 11.87 -4.39
CA TRP A 10 -14.03 12.85 -3.30
C TRP A 10 -14.96 12.55 -2.12
N ILE A 11 -16.17 12.04 -2.39
CA ILE A 11 -17.15 11.73 -1.33
C ILE A 11 -16.64 10.67 -0.36
N ASP A 12 -15.89 9.70 -0.87
CA ASP A 12 -15.34 8.62 -0.06
C ASP A 12 -14.22 9.12 0.85
N ILE A 13 -13.38 10.03 0.35
CA ILE A 13 -12.33 10.66 1.16
C ILE A 13 -12.96 11.61 2.19
N PHE A 14 -13.90 12.45 1.76
CA PHE A 14 -14.57 13.43 2.60
C PHE A 14 -15.36 12.77 3.74
N GLY A 15 -16.18 11.77 3.43
CA GLY A 15 -16.97 11.06 4.44
C GLY A 15 -16.09 10.39 5.49
N ASN A 16 -14.98 9.77 5.07
CA ASN A 16 -14.02 9.18 6.01
C ASN A 16 -13.28 10.26 6.83
N LEU A 17 -12.86 11.36 6.21
CA LEU A 17 -12.21 12.46 6.91
C LEU A 17 -13.12 13.08 7.97
N LEU A 18 -14.40 13.27 7.63
CA LEU A 18 -15.42 13.80 8.54
C LEU A 18 -15.64 12.85 9.72
N LEU A 19 -15.77 11.54 9.46
CA LEU A 19 -15.87 10.53 10.50
C LEU A 19 -14.65 10.56 11.43
N ILE A 20 -13.44 10.57 10.85
CA ILE A 20 -12.19 10.58 11.61
C ILE A 20 -12.10 11.84 12.48
N THR A 21 -12.45 13.00 11.92
CA THR A 21 -12.42 14.28 12.63
C THR A 21 -13.43 14.28 13.78
N LEU A 22 -14.67 13.85 13.52
CA LEU A 22 -15.73 13.78 14.53
C LEU A 22 -15.34 12.84 15.68
N LEU A 23 -14.90 11.62 15.37
CA LEU A 23 -14.46 10.67 16.39
C LEU A 23 -13.23 11.16 17.15
N SER A 24 -12.29 11.82 16.46
CA SER A 24 -11.12 12.41 17.13
C SER A 24 -11.53 13.51 18.10
N ILE A 25 -12.53 14.34 17.78
CA ILE A 25 -13.05 15.36 18.70
C ILE A 25 -13.72 14.70 19.90
N ILE A 26 -14.61 13.73 19.67
CA ILE A 26 -15.36 13.04 20.74
C ILE A 26 -14.42 12.27 21.68
N THR A 27 -13.35 11.69 21.14
CA THR A 27 -12.37 10.90 21.90
C THR A 27 -11.15 11.70 22.38
N LEU A 28 -11.18 13.04 22.24
CA LEU A 28 -10.06 13.92 22.58
C LEU A 28 -8.71 13.49 21.95
N GLY A 29 -8.77 13.06 20.69
CA GLY A 29 -7.61 12.68 19.89
C GLY A 29 -7.17 11.22 20.04
N ILE A 30 -7.77 10.45 20.97
CA ILE A 30 -7.41 9.03 21.16
C ILE A 30 -7.67 8.22 19.89
N TYR A 31 -8.70 8.56 19.09
CA TYR A 31 -9.00 7.85 17.85
C TYR A 31 -8.01 8.11 16.69
N ILE A 32 -7.09 9.06 16.80
CA ILE A 32 -6.18 9.45 15.70
C ILE A 32 -5.43 8.24 15.09
N PRO A 33 -4.90 7.27 15.86
CA PRO A 33 -4.16 6.15 15.27
C PRO A 33 -5.05 5.21 14.43
N TRP A 34 -6.26 4.90 14.91
CA TRP A 34 -7.23 4.13 14.13
C TRP A 34 -7.73 4.91 12.91
N GLY A 35 -7.98 6.20 13.08
CA GLY A 35 -8.35 7.11 12.00
C GLY A 35 -7.28 7.19 10.91
N TYR A 36 -6.01 7.25 11.30
CA TYR A 36 -4.87 7.22 10.39
C TYR A 36 -4.80 5.90 9.60
N ALA A 37 -4.88 4.75 10.28
CA ALA A 37 -4.90 3.44 9.62
C ALA A 37 -6.08 3.30 8.64
N ARG A 38 -7.28 3.76 9.04
CA ARG A 38 -8.47 3.79 8.18
C ARG A 38 -8.27 4.69 6.97
N TYR A 39 -7.74 5.90 7.16
CA TYR A 39 -7.47 6.85 6.08
C TYR A 39 -6.48 6.28 5.07
N LYS A 40 -5.39 5.65 5.55
CA LYS A 40 -4.41 4.98 4.70
C LYS A 40 -5.02 3.82 3.93
N ARG A 41 -5.81 2.96 4.58
CA ARG A 41 -6.55 1.87 3.91
C ARG A 41 -7.41 2.38 2.77
N VAL A 42 -8.13 3.49 2.96
CA VAL A 42 -8.98 4.09 1.92
C VAL A 42 -8.15 4.58 0.73
N ILE A 43 -6.99 5.20 0.97
CA ILE A 43 -6.11 5.66 -0.12
C ILE A 43 -5.52 4.48 -0.88
N VAL A 44 -4.96 3.50 -0.15
CA VAL A 44 -4.26 2.35 -0.74
C VAL A 44 -5.22 1.51 -1.57
N THR A 45 -6.38 1.13 -1.04
CA THR A 45 -7.37 0.30 -1.76
C THR A 45 -7.97 0.98 -2.99
N ARG A 46 -7.84 2.30 -3.10
CA ARG A 46 -8.28 3.11 -4.26
C ARG A 46 -7.14 3.47 -5.20
N THR A 47 -5.93 2.99 -4.92
CA THR A 47 -4.76 3.12 -5.76
C THR A 47 -4.57 1.80 -6.52
N TYR A 48 -4.49 1.89 -7.84
CA TYR A 48 -4.44 0.76 -8.76
C TYR A 48 -3.05 0.64 -9.37
N TYR A 49 -2.60 -0.60 -9.49
CA TYR A 49 -1.42 -1.01 -10.24
C TYR A 49 -1.87 -2.10 -11.21
N ASP A 50 -1.67 -1.89 -12.52
CA ASP A 50 -2.11 -2.80 -13.59
C ASP A 50 -3.56 -3.28 -13.41
N ASP A 51 -4.47 -2.32 -13.26
CA ASP A 51 -5.92 -2.52 -13.04
C ASP A 51 -6.33 -3.32 -11.80
N ARG A 52 -5.41 -3.59 -10.88
CA ARG A 52 -5.71 -4.21 -9.59
C ARG A 52 -5.44 -3.26 -8.42
N PRO A 53 -6.32 -3.23 -7.39
CA PRO A 53 -6.12 -2.35 -6.24
C PRO A 53 -4.97 -2.83 -5.37
N LEU A 54 -4.19 -1.89 -4.83
CA LEU A 54 -3.25 -2.17 -3.75
C LEU A 54 -4.03 -2.62 -2.50
N GLN A 55 -3.42 -3.48 -1.69
CA GLN A 55 -4.01 -3.96 -0.44
C GLN A 55 -3.28 -3.35 0.75
N PHE A 56 -4.01 -3.13 1.84
CA PHE A 56 -3.47 -2.62 3.10
C PHE A 56 -3.92 -3.50 4.26
N ASP A 57 -2.98 -4.21 4.89
CA ASP A 57 -3.27 -5.14 5.99
C ASP A 57 -3.04 -4.53 7.38
N GLY A 58 -2.65 -3.26 7.46
CA GLY A 58 -2.40 -2.57 8.72
C GLY A 58 -3.66 -2.47 9.60
N SER A 59 -3.55 -2.97 10.83
CA SER A 59 -4.60 -2.88 11.85
C SER A 59 -4.57 -1.55 12.60
N GLY A 60 -5.74 -1.03 12.97
CA GLY A 60 -5.84 0.19 13.80
C GLY A 60 -5.24 0.01 15.20
N GLY A 61 -5.31 -1.21 15.77
CA GLY A 61 -4.67 -1.52 17.05
C GLY A 61 -3.14 -1.49 16.96
N GLN A 62 -2.57 -1.98 15.86
CA GLN A 62 -1.12 -1.87 15.61
C GLN A 62 -0.70 -0.40 15.43
N ALA A 63 -1.48 0.39 14.70
CA ALA A 63 -1.25 1.82 14.58
C ALA A 63 -1.26 2.50 15.96
N PHE A 64 -2.21 2.17 16.84
CA PHE A 64 -2.24 2.70 18.20
C PHE A 64 -0.96 2.40 18.99
N VAL A 65 -0.47 1.16 18.95
CA VAL A 65 0.79 0.77 19.59
C VAL A 65 1.97 1.56 19.02
N GLU A 66 2.04 1.74 17.69
CA GLU A 66 3.09 2.54 17.06
C GLU A 66 3.05 4.00 17.50
N PHE A 67 1.87 4.61 17.57
CA PHE A 67 1.69 5.97 18.09
C PHE A 67 2.07 6.09 19.57
N LEU A 68 1.77 5.07 20.39
CA LEU A 68 2.16 5.03 21.81
C LEU A 68 3.68 4.97 21.95
N ILE A 69 4.35 4.09 21.20
CA ILE A 69 5.82 3.99 21.19
C ILE A 69 6.43 5.31 20.72
N ILE A 70 5.92 5.88 19.63
CA ILE A 70 6.37 7.18 19.12
C ILE A 70 6.20 8.26 20.19
N GLY A 71 5.04 8.33 20.84
CA GLY A 71 4.75 9.29 21.90
C GLY A 71 5.68 9.13 23.10
N ALA A 72 5.85 7.90 23.60
CA ALA A 72 6.74 7.60 24.73
C ALA A 72 8.19 7.95 24.42
N LEU A 73 8.73 7.53 23.28
CA LEU A 73 10.09 7.87 22.85
C LEU A 73 10.26 9.38 22.67
N THR A 74 9.25 10.06 22.14
CA THR A 74 9.27 11.52 22.01
C THR A 74 9.34 12.20 23.37
N ILE A 75 8.56 11.74 24.37
CA ILE A 75 8.60 12.30 25.72
C ILE A 75 9.95 12.03 26.40
N ILE A 76 10.44 10.79 26.34
CA ILE A 76 11.71 10.38 26.97
C ILE A 76 12.90 11.15 26.39
N THR A 77 12.89 11.40 25.08
CA THR A 77 13.94 12.14 24.38
C THR A 77 13.72 13.66 24.36
N LEU A 78 12.75 14.17 25.12
CA LEU A 78 12.39 15.59 25.18
C LEU A 78 12.10 16.21 23.80
N GLY A 79 11.42 15.46 22.94
CA GLY A 79 11.06 15.88 21.58
C GLY A 79 12.10 15.55 20.52
N LEU A 80 13.33 15.21 20.89
CA LEU A 80 14.42 15.00 19.93
C LEU A 80 14.13 13.87 18.94
N TYR A 81 13.46 12.80 19.37
CA TYR A 81 13.05 11.69 18.50
C TYR A 81 12.11 12.12 17.37
N ALA A 82 11.19 13.03 17.65
CA ALA A 82 10.29 13.59 16.63
C ALA A 82 11.02 14.59 15.74
N ILE A 83 11.83 15.48 16.34
CA ILE A 83 12.57 16.53 15.63
C ILE A 83 13.57 15.93 14.64
N LEU A 84 14.33 14.92 15.03
CA LEU A 84 15.33 14.26 14.18
C LEU A 84 14.73 13.27 13.16
N GLY A 85 13.41 13.32 12.92
CA GLY A 85 12.77 12.53 11.86
C GLY A 85 12.59 11.04 12.17
N PHE A 86 13.03 10.53 13.33
CA PHE A 86 12.87 9.12 13.69
C PHE A 86 11.41 8.71 13.84
N ALA A 87 10.57 9.57 14.43
CA ALA A 87 9.13 9.34 14.52
C ALA A 87 8.50 9.15 13.13
N TRP A 88 8.86 10.02 12.19
CA TRP A 88 8.34 9.99 10.83
C TRP A 88 8.81 8.75 10.07
N THR A 89 10.11 8.46 10.14
CA THR A 89 10.73 7.27 9.53
C THR A 89 10.10 5.99 10.03
N ARG A 90 9.86 5.89 11.35
CA ARG A 90 9.19 4.73 11.95
C ARG A 90 7.78 4.55 11.40
N LEU A 91 7.00 5.63 11.33
CA LEU A 91 5.65 5.60 10.78
C LEU A 91 5.64 5.23 9.29
N LEU A 92 6.58 5.75 8.50
CA LEU A 92 6.75 5.39 7.09
C LEU A 92 7.08 3.89 6.94
N ARG A 93 8.03 3.37 7.74
CA ARG A 93 8.36 1.93 7.71
C ARG A 93 7.13 1.07 7.98
N TRP A 94 6.33 1.45 8.98
CA TRP A 94 5.07 0.76 9.25
C TRP A 94 4.08 0.88 8.07
N GLU A 95 3.86 2.08 7.53
CA GLU A 95 2.93 2.32 6.43
C GLU A 95 3.26 1.49 5.18
N TYR A 96 4.52 1.52 4.74
CA TYR A 96 4.96 0.81 3.54
C TYR A 96 4.97 -0.71 3.74
N ALA A 97 5.43 -1.19 4.91
CA ALA A 97 5.44 -2.63 5.22
C ALA A 97 4.04 -3.27 5.23
N HIS A 98 2.99 -2.47 5.46
CA HIS A 98 1.59 -2.93 5.42
C HIS A 98 0.90 -2.63 4.08
N THR A 99 1.63 -2.16 3.08
CA THR A 99 1.12 -1.95 1.73
C THR A 99 1.57 -3.09 0.83
N ILE A 100 0.61 -3.86 0.34
CA ILE A 100 0.82 -5.05 -0.48
C ILE A 100 0.36 -4.77 -1.90
N LEU A 101 1.22 -5.08 -2.87
CA LEU A 101 0.86 -5.01 -4.28
C LEU A 101 -0.01 -6.21 -4.69
N PRO A 102 -0.79 -6.09 -5.77
CA PRO A 102 -1.56 -7.20 -6.34
C PRO A 102 -0.74 -8.44 -6.70
N THR A 103 0.58 -8.29 -6.82
CA THR A 103 1.55 -9.36 -7.07
C THR A 103 1.88 -10.17 -5.81
N GLY A 104 1.39 -9.77 -4.64
CA GLY A 104 1.62 -10.41 -3.35
C GLY A 104 2.86 -9.90 -2.61
N GLN A 105 3.60 -8.96 -3.19
CA GLN A 105 4.80 -8.38 -2.60
C GLN A 105 4.49 -7.13 -1.78
N ARG A 106 5.23 -6.92 -0.69
CA ARG A 106 5.07 -5.75 0.19
C ARG A 106 6.07 -4.67 -0.17
N LEU A 107 5.70 -3.41 0.05
CA LEU A 107 6.63 -2.30 -0.04
C LEU A 107 7.53 -2.27 1.19
N GLU A 108 8.82 -1.99 1.00
CA GLU A 108 9.78 -1.89 2.08
C GLU A 108 10.46 -0.53 2.04
N TYR A 109 10.29 0.27 3.09
CA TYR A 109 10.98 1.56 3.21
C TYR A 109 12.34 1.39 3.88
N ARG A 110 13.42 1.60 3.13
CA ARG A 110 14.82 1.46 3.55
C ARG A 110 15.53 2.81 3.75
N GLY A 111 14.78 3.90 3.91
CA GLY A 111 15.36 5.21 4.14
C GLY A 111 15.93 5.39 5.56
N ASP A 112 16.93 6.26 5.66
CA ASP A 112 17.57 6.66 6.91
C ASP A 112 16.88 7.86 7.55
N ALA A 113 16.77 7.83 8.87
CA ALA A 113 16.06 8.88 9.61
C ALA A 113 16.78 10.23 9.55
N ILE A 114 18.11 10.22 9.60
CA ILE A 114 18.94 11.43 9.57
C ILE A 114 18.89 12.09 8.19
N ASP A 115 18.96 11.31 7.12
CA ASP A 115 18.84 11.82 5.76
C ASP A 115 17.45 12.43 5.51
N LEU A 116 16.38 11.73 5.93
CA LEU A 116 15.03 12.25 5.85
C LEU A 116 14.84 13.54 6.67
N PHE A 117 15.47 13.62 7.84
CA PHE A 117 15.52 14.84 8.64
C PHE A 117 16.23 15.98 7.91
N PHE A 118 17.37 15.73 7.28
CA PHE A 118 18.06 16.77 6.50
C PHE A 118 17.20 17.24 5.32
N GLU A 119 16.54 16.33 4.61
CA GLU A 119 15.62 16.70 3.53
C GLU A 119 14.44 17.56 4.05
N GLN A 120 13.90 17.24 5.22
CA GLN A 120 12.87 18.04 5.88
C GLN A 120 13.40 19.39 6.41
N PHE A 121 14.63 19.40 6.93
CA PHE A 121 15.31 20.60 7.42
C PHE A 121 15.58 21.57 6.27
N LEU A 122 16.10 21.08 5.14
CA LEU A 122 16.30 21.88 3.94
C LEU A 122 14.96 22.46 3.45
N LEU A 123 13.90 21.64 3.42
CA LEU A 123 12.56 22.11 3.11
C LEU A 123 12.17 23.26 4.04
N GLY A 124 12.26 23.10 5.36
CA GLY A 124 11.89 24.13 6.32
C GLY A 124 12.74 25.39 6.22
N PHE A 125 14.07 25.23 6.22
CA PHE A 125 15.05 26.32 6.19
C PHE A 125 14.91 27.16 4.92
N PHE A 126 14.92 26.54 3.74
CA PHE A 126 14.77 27.27 2.48
C PHE A 126 13.35 27.81 2.29
N SER A 127 12.32 27.14 2.82
CA SER A 127 10.97 27.69 2.79
C SER A 127 10.91 28.98 3.62
N ILE A 128 11.49 29.03 4.82
CA ILE A 128 11.53 30.26 5.61
C ILE A 128 12.30 31.36 4.87
N LEU A 129 13.47 31.03 4.32
CA LEU A 129 14.32 31.99 3.60
C LEU A 129 13.64 32.58 2.34
N THR A 130 12.80 31.79 1.68
CA THR A 130 12.11 32.17 0.43
C THR A 130 10.64 32.58 0.64
N LEU A 131 10.24 32.87 1.89
CA LEU A 131 8.86 33.21 2.27
C LEU A 131 7.82 32.18 1.78
N GLY A 132 8.15 30.90 1.90
CA GLY A 132 7.30 29.76 1.61
C GLY A 132 7.35 29.26 0.17
N ILE A 133 7.99 30.01 -0.75
CA ILE A 133 8.03 29.64 -2.17
C ILE A 133 8.76 28.31 -2.38
N TYR A 134 9.87 28.06 -1.67
CA TYR A 134 10.61 26.80 -1.82
C TYR A 134 9.83 25.57 -1.34
N ALA A 135 8.77 25.72 -0.53
CA ALA A 135 8.01 24.61 0.02
C ALA A 135 7.49 23.67 -1.07
N PHE A 136 7.18 24.19 -2.26
CA PHE A 136 6.69 23.38 -3.38
C PHE A 136 7.75 22.43 -3.95
N TRP A 137 8.99 22.91 -4.11
CA TRP A 137 10.11 22.10 -4.57
C TRP A 137 10.65 21.20 -3.45
N GLY A 138 10.71 21.72 -2.22
CA GLY A 138 11.09 20.96 -1.04
C GLY A 138 10.17 19.77 -0.80
N TYR A 139 8.85 19.95 -0.92
CA TYR A 139 7.88 18.86 -0.79
C TYR A 139 8.13 17.75 -1.81
N VAL A 140 8.32 18.11 -3.08
CA VAL A 140 8.63 17.14 -4.15
C VAL A 140 9.95 16.43 -3.91
N ARG A 141 10.95 17.13 -3.38
CA ARG A 141 12.26 16.56 -3.05
C ARG A 141 12.15 15.53 -1.93
N VAL A 142 11.47 15.85 -0.83
CA VAL A 142 11.20 14.91 0.27
C VAL A 142 10.39 13.72 -0.25
N ARG A 143 9.35 13.97 -1.06
CA ARG A 143 8.53 12.90 -1.63
C ARG A 143 9.34 11.97 -2.53
N ARG A 144 10.19 12.52 -3.40
CA ARG A 144 11.10 11.76 -4.25
C ARG A 144 12.07 10.93 -3.41
N TYR A 145 12.63 11.49 -2.34
CA TYR A 145 13.49 10.76 -1.42
C TYR A 145 12.75 9.57 -0.79
N ILE A 146 11.53 9.77 -0.29
CA ILE A 146 10.75 8.68 0.31
C ILE A 146 10.47 7.57 -0.73
N VAL A 147 10.03 7.93 -1.93
CA VAL A 147 9.71 6.97 -2.99
C VAL A 147 10.96 6.22 -3.47
N SER A 148 12.09 6.90 -3.68
CA SER A 148 13.33 6.25 -4.16
C SER A 148 13.95 5.31 -3.13
N HIS A 149 13.68 5.51 -1.85
CA HIS A 149 14.09 4.61 -0.76
C HIS A 149 13.00 3.61 -0.37
N THR A 150 11.90 3.55 -1.13
CA THR A 150 10.92 2.49 -1.03
C THR A 150 11.27 1.44 -2.09
N HIS A 151 11.46 0.20 -1.66
CA HIS A 151 11.83 -0.91 -2.51
C HIS A 151 10.67 -1.90 -2.64
N LEU A 152 10.56 -2.46 -3.84
CA LEU A 152 9.73 -3.61 -4.15
C LEU A 152 10.65 -4.73 -4.63
N ASP A 153 10.74 -5.81 -3.86
CA ASP A 153 11.60 -6.98 -4.17
C ASP A 153 13.06 -6.59 -4.48
N GLY A 154 13.57 -5.58 -3.76
CA GLY A 154 14.92 -5.04 -3.94
C GLY A 154 15.04 -3.90 -4.98
N SER A 155 14.05 -3.70 -5.85
CA SER A 155 14.06 -2.61 -6.84
C SER A 155 13.42 -1.33 -6.28
N PRO A 156 14.08 -0.15 -6.36
CA PRO A 156 13.51 1.10 -5.86
C PRO A 156 12.35 1.59 -6.74
N LEU A 157 11.36 2.24 -6.12
CA LEU A 157 10.31 2.97 -6.83
C LEU A 157 10.87 4.28 -7.41
N GLN A 158 10.24 4.81 -8.45
CA GLN A 158 10.65 6.06 -9.09
C GLN A 158 9.55 7.13 -8.96
N PHE A 159 9.96 8.38 -8.79
CA PHE A 159 9.05 9.52 -8.71
C PHE A 159 9.45 10.63 -9.69
N GLU A 160 8.61 10.83 -10.70
CA GLU A 160 8.86 11.77 -11.81
C GLU A 160 8.18 13.13 -11.62
N GLY A 161 7.44 13.31 -10.52
CA GLY A 161 6.75 14.56 -10.22
C GLY A 161 7.72 15.74 -10.09
N THR A 162 7.29 16.93 -10.53
CA THR A 162 8.07 18.17 -10.47
C THR A 162 7.48 19.19 -9.51
N GLY A 163 8.33 20.01 -8.89
CA GLY A 163 7.91 21.09 -7.99
C GLY A 163 6.96 22.09 -8.65
N GLY A 164 7.17 22.38 -9.94
CA GLY A 164 6.29 23.24 -10.72
C GLY A 164 4.89 22.67 -10.92
N GLN A 165 4.76 21.37 -11.18
CA GLN A 165 3.45 20.71 -11.25
C GLN A 165 2.71 20.78 -9.91
N TYR A 166 3.42 20.49 -8.81
CA TYR A 166 2.85 20.60 -7.47
C TYR A 166 2.42 22.03 -7.15
N PHE A 167 3.23 23.04 -7.50
CA PHE A 167 2.89 24.45 -7.36
C PHE A 167 1.61 24.82 -8.11
N ILE A 168 1.46 24.38 -9.38
CA ILE A 168 0.25 24.64 -10.17
C ILE A 168 -0.98 23.99 -9.53
N ILE A 169 -0.86 22.75 -9.05
CA ILE A 169 -1.97 22.07 -8.37
C ILE A 169 -2.35 22.83 -7.10
N TRP A 170 -1.37 23.22 -6.29
CA TRP A 170 -1.60 24.00 -5.08
C TRP A 170 -2.25 25.35 -5.40
N LEU A 171 -1.75 26.08 -6.40
CA LEU A 171 -2.25 27.39 -6.80
C LEU A 171 -3.71 27.31 -7.24
N LEU A 172 -4.05 26.33 -8.10
CA LEU A 172 -5.42 26.11 -8.55
C LEU A 172 -6.33 25.68 -7.39
N ASN A 173 -5.86 24.79 -6.51
CA ASN A 173 -6.61 24.38 -5.35
C ASN A 173 -6.90 25.57 -4.42
N THR A 174 -5.91 26.43 -4.16
CA THR A 174 -6.06 27.64 -3.36
C THR A 174 -7.04 28.62 -4.01
N LEU A 175 -6.93 28.85 -5.32
CA LEU A 175 -7.86 29.72 -6.06
C LEU A 175 -9.31 29.21 -5.99
N PHE A 176 -9.53 27.91 -6.25
CA PHE A 176 -10.86 27.32 -6.14
C PHE A 176 -11.39 27.33 -4.70
N THR A 177 -10.51 27.17 -3.72
CA THR A 177 -10.87 27.27 -2.30
C THR A 177 -11.34 28.68 -1.94
N ILE A 178 -10.67 29.73 -2.43
CA ILE A 178 -11.09 31.12 -2.21
C ILE A 178 -12.45 31.39 -2.85
N ILE A 179 -12.63 30.99 -4.12
CA ILE A 179 -13.88 31.19 -4.87
C ILE A 179 -15.06 30.48 -4.20
N THR A 180 -14.83 29.29 -3.64
CA THR A 180 -15.87 28.48 -2.99
C THR A 180 -15.99 28.73 -1.48
N LEU A 181 -15.36 29.80 -0.96
CA LEU A 181 -15.36 30.13 0.47
C LEU A 181 -14.91 28.97 1.38
N GLY A 182 -13.89 28.22 0.95
CA GLY A 182 -13.32 27.09 1.69
C GLY A 182 -13.92 25.74 1.33
N LEU A 183 -15.11 25.71 0.71
CA LEU A 183 -15.87 24.47 0.54
C LEU A 183 -15.16 23.45 -0.37
N TYR A 184 -14.44 23.90 -1.39
CA TYR A 184 -13.71 23.02 -2.32
C TYR A 184 -12.65 22.13 -1.62
N SER A 185 -11.83 22.73 -0.75
CA SER A 185 -10.80 22.01 -0.01
C SER A 185 -11.43 21.10 1.05
N THR A 186 -12.38 21.65 1.80
CA THR A 186 -13.07 20.91 2.88
C THR A 186 -13.81 19.69 2.35
N LEU A 187 -14.44 19.77 1.18
CA LEU A 187 -15.11 18.63 0.53
C LEU A 187 -14.14 17.59 -0.07
N GLY A 188 -12.82 17.74 0.08
CA GLY A 188 -11.83 16.74 -0.33
C GLY A 188 -11.47 16.73 -1.82
N PHE A 189 -11.97 17.69 -2.62
CA PHE A 189 -11.60 17.78 -4.04
C PHE A 189 -10.11 18.05 -4.24
N ALA A 190 -9.56 18.97 -3.45
CA ALA A 190 -8.13 19.29 -3.44
C ALA A 190 -7.29 18.04 -3.13
N THR A 191 -7.72 17.25 -2.14
CA THR A 191 -7.08 16.00 -1.72
C THR A 191 -7.10 14.96 -2.83
N VAL A 192 -8.25 14.72 -3.46
CA VAL A 192 -8.33 13.77 -4.60
C VAL A 192 -7.41 14.19 -5.74
N ARG A 193 -7.37 15.48 -6.09
CA ARG A 193 -6.54 15.98 -7.17
C ARG A 193 -5.05 15.77 -6.86
N LEU A 194 -4.65 16.02 -5.62
CA LEU A 194 -3.27 15.79 -5.17
C LEU A 194 -2.91 14.30 -5.19
N LEU A 195 -3.76 13.43 -4.64
CA LEU A 195 -3.55 11.98 -4.64
C LEU A 195 -3.46 11.41 -6.07
N ARG A 196 -4.26 11.93 -7.01
CA ARG A 196 -4.17 11.54 -8.43
C ARG A 196 -2.84 11.93 -9.05
N TRP A 197 -2.36 13.14 -8.78
CA TRP A 197 -1.06 13.58 -9.29
C TRP A 197 0.08 12.76 -8.69
N ASP A 198 0.05 12.53 -7.38
CA ASP A 198 1.05 11.76 -6.66
C ASP A 198 1.13 10.31 -7.13
N ALA A 199 -0.01 9.64 -7.29
CA ALA A 199 -0.08 8.29 -7.85
C ALA A 199 0.47 8.24 -9.28
N ARG A 200 0.02 9.12 -10.18
CA ARG A 200 0.49 9.15 -11.58
C ARG A 200 1.97 9.45 -11.71
N SER A 201 2.53 10.19 -10.77
CA SER A 201 3.95 10.56 -10.73
C SER A 201 4.82 9.46 -10.11
N THR A 202 4.22 8.43 -9.52
CA THR A 202 4.92 7.30 -8.90
C THR A 202 4.91 6.12 -9.86
N ALA A 203 6.09 5.77 -10.36
CA ALA A 203 6.32 4.62 -11.21
C ALA A 203 6.85 3.45 -10.36
N VAL A 204 6.22 2.30 -10.51
CA VAL A 204 6.59 1.08 -9.79
C VAL A 204 7.29 0.11 -10.77
N PRO A 205 8.45 -0.46 -10.38
CA PRO A 205 9.14 -1.46 -11.19
C PRO A 205 8.29 -2.72 -11.33
N VAL A 206 8.37 -3.38 -12.49
CA VAL A 206 7.68 -4.66 -12.69
C VAL A 206 8.44 -5.71 -11.87
N PRO A 207 7.80 -6.39 -10.90
CA PRO A 207 8.51 -7.34 -10.06
C PRO A 207 8.94 -8.56 -10.88
N GLU A 208 10.22 -8.90 -10.78
CA GLU A 208 10.85 -10.00 -11.51
C GLU A 208 10.28 -11.37 -11.10
N ARG A 209 9.72 -11.44 -9.89
CA ARG A 209 9.06 -12.61 -9.33
C ARG A 209 7.54 -12.44 -9.24
N ALA A 210 6.89 -11.97 -10.31
CA ALA A 210 5.46 -12.20 -10.43
C ALA A 210 5.22 -13.72 -10.41
N PRO A 211 4.28 -14.26 -9.60
CA PRO A 211 3.85 -15.64 -9.82
C PRO A 211 3.42 -15.69 -11.28
N ARG A 212 4.08 -16.54 -12.08
CA ARG A 212 3.64 -16.78 -13.46
C ARG A 212 2.13 -17.00 -13.36
N PRO A 213 1.29 -16.29 -14.12
CA PRO A 213 -0.08 -16.75 -14.28
C PRO A 213 0.09 -18.21 -14.70
N MET A 214 -0.31 -19.13 -13.82
CA MET A 214 -0.38 -20.54 -14.20
C MET A 214 -1.12 -20.50 -15.53
N PRO A 215 -0.60 -21.10 -16.62
CA PRO A 215 -1.39 -21.24 -17.81
C PRO A 215 -2.71 -21.81 -17.33
N VAL A 216 -3.77 -21.02 -17.49
CA VAL A 216 -5.12 -21.52 -17.34
C VAL A 216 -5.22 -22.48 -18.50
N HIS A 217 -4.72 -23.70 -18.31
CA HIS A 217 -5.24 -24.84 -19.00
C HIS A 217 -6.68 -24.86 -18.51
N SER A 218 -7.55 -24.10 -19.18
CA SER A 218 -8.96 -24.42 -19.25
C SER A 218 -8.95 -25.90 -19.49
N PRO A 219 -9.38 -26.75 -18.53
CA PRO A 219 -9.33 -28.18 -18.73
C PRO A 219 -10.08 -28.38 -20.04
N THR A 220 -9.36 -28.84 -21.07
CA THR A 220 -9.93 -28.91 -22.42
C THR A 220 -11.21 -29.70 -22.27
N VAL A 221 -12.30 -29.32 -22.94
CA VAL A 221 -13.60 -29.98 -22.78
C VAL A 221 -13.48 -31.51 -22.91
N SER A 222 -12.48 -31.99 -23.65
CA SER A 222 -12.01 -33.38 -23.69
C SER A 222 -11.56 -33.97 -22.34
N ALA A 223 -10.73 -33.28 -21.55
CA ALA A 223 -10.28 -33.73 -20.23
C ALA A 223 -11.43 -33.78 -19.19
N LEU A 224 -12.36 -32.81 -19.24
CA LEU A 224 -13.58 -32.85 -18.41
C LEU A 224 -14.51 -34.00 -18.83
N ARG A 225 -14.64 -34.26 -20.13
CA ARG A 225 -15.45 -35.37 -20.67
C ARG A 225 -14.83 -36.75 -20.37
N GLU A 226 -13.50 -36.82 -20.33
CA GLU A 226 -12.78 -38.03 -19.95
C GLU A 226 -12.88 -38.31 -18.44
N ALA A 227 -12.85 -37.28 -17.60
CA ALA A 227 -13.12 -37.42 -16.16
C ALA A 227 -14.58 -37.82 -15.88
N ALA A 228 -15.54 -37.24 -16.61
CA ALA A 228 -16.96 -37.57 -16.47
C ALA A 228 -17.29 -39.01 -16.93
N SER A 229 -16.60 -39.51 -17.95
CA SER A 229 -16.77 -40.91 -18.41
C SER A 229 -16.15 -41.94 -17.47
N ARG A 230 -15.10 -41.58 -16.71
CA ARG A 230 -14.51 -42.45 -15.68
C ARG A 230 -15.34 -42.49 -14.37
N GLY A 231 -16.19 -41.50 -14.12
CA GLY A 231 -17.04 -41.42 -12.91
C GLY A 231 -18.31 -42.28 -12.93
N ALA A 232 -18.67 -42.89 -14.06
CA ALA A 232 -19.94 -43.60 -14.22
C ALA A 232 -19.88 -45.12 -13.93
N THR A 233 -18.73 -45.66 -13.51
CA THR A 233 -18.61 -47.10 -13.22
C THR A 233 -17.64 -47.35 -12.06
N THR A 234 -18.08 -47.05 -10.84
CA THR A 234 -17.56 -47.72 -9.65
C THR A 234 -18.69 -47.80 -8.63
N THR A 235 -19.29 -48.99 -8.57
CA THR A 235 -20.07 -49.45 -7.42
C THR A 235 -19.22 -49.29 -6.17
N ALA A 236 -19.69 -48.47 -5.23
CA ALA A 236 -19.05 -48.30 -3.93
C ALA A 236 -19.01 -49.63 -3.16
N PRO A 237 -17.86 -50.07 -2.64
CA PRO A 237 -17.84 -51.01 -1.53
C PRO A 237 -17.97 -50.24 -0.20
N ALA A 238 -18.74 -50.82 0.73
CA ALA A 238 -19.03 -50.28 2.06
C ALA A 238 -17.75 -49.94 2.87
N PRO A 239 -17.80 -48.96 3.80
CA PRO A 239 -16.63 -48.54 4.56
C PRO A 239 -16.18 -49.64 5.53
N ALA A 240 -14.94 -50.10 5.37
CA ALA A 240 -14.30 -51.00 6.32
C ALA A 240 -13.91 -50.25 7.61
N VAL A 241 -14.29 -50.80 8.75
CA VAL A 241 -13.94 -50.34 10.10
C VAL A 241 -12.42 -50.43 10.29
N THR A 242 -11.75 -49.30 10.48
CA THR A 242 -10.33 -49.24 10.86
C THR A 242 -10.17 -49.33 12.40
N PRO A 243 -9.24 -50.15 12.93
CA PRO A 243 -8.92 -50.15 14.35
C PRO A 243 -8.04 -48.95 14.74
N PRO A 244 -8.06 -48.49 16.01
CA PRO A 244 -7.34 -47.29 16.44
C PRO A 244 -5.81 -47.50 16.46
N PRO A 245 -5.02 -46.42 16.28
CA PRO A 245 -3.55 -46.49 16.20
C PRO A 245 -2.88 -46.71 17.58
N PRO A 246 -1.70 -47.36 17.63
CA PRO A 246 -0.94 -47.61 18.86
C PRO A 246 -0.22 -46.34 19.38
N PRO A 247 0.13 -46.29 20.69
CA PRO A 247 0.68 -45.09 21.32
C PRO A 247 2.12 -44.76 20.88
N ILE A 248 2.39 -43.46 20.74
CA ILE A 248 3.66 -42.86 20.30
C ILE A 248 4.75 -43.10 21.36
N SER A 249 5.86 -43.75 20.96
CA SER A 249 7.06 -43.92 21.79
C SER A 249 7.93 -42.66 21.77
N ARG A 250 8.31 -42.15 22.96
CA ARG A 250 9.21 -41.01 23.15
C ARG A 250 10.62 -41.32 22.61
N ALA A 251 11.18 -40.44 21.78
CA ALA A 251 12.60 -40.45 21.44
C ALA A 251 13.38 -39.53 22.40
N THR A 252 14.51 -40.04 22.90
CA THR A 252 15.49 -39.41 23.80
C THR A 252 16.39 -38.40 23.06
N PRO A 253 16.92 -37.36 23.73
CA PRO A 253 17.68 -36.29 23.09
C PRO A 253 19.20 -36.53 23.19
N GLU A 254 19.80 -37.23 22.24
CA GLU A 254 21.27 -37.39 22.23
C GLU A 254 21.89 -37.52 20.83
N GLU A 255 21.36 -36.83 19.82
CA GLU A 255 21.89 -36.93 18.45
C GLU A 255 21.86 -35.62 17.65
N ALA A 256 21.99 -34.48 18.34
CA ALA A 256 21.98 -33.14 17.73
C ALA A 256 23.30 -32.36 17.95
N GLN A 257 24.45 -33.05 17.96
CA GLN A 257 25.77 -32.43 18.08
C GLN A 257 26.75 -32.94 17.02
N SER A 258 26.43 -32.85 15.73
CA SER A 258 27.45 -32.96 14.67
C SER A 258 26.99 -32.32 13.34
N ALA A 259 27.12 -31.00 13.19
CA ALA A 259 27.18 -30.36 11.87
C ALA A 259 27.97 -29.03 11.96
N PRO A 260 28.87 -28.72 11.00
CA PRO A 260 29.87 -27.67 11.14
C PRO A 260 29.33 -26.26 10.83
N VAL A 261 29.88 -25.28 11.57
CA VAL A 261 29.62 -23.84 11.46
C VAL A 261 30.40 -23.24 10.29
N PHE A 262 29.70 -22.62 9.34
CA PHE A 262 30.29 -21.75 8.32
C PHE A 262 30.13 -20.29 8.79
N GLU A 263 31.25 -19.59 9.02
CA GLU A 263 31.28 -18.16 9.32
C GLU A 263 31.31 -17.34 8.02
N GLU A 264 30.33 -16.44 7.83
CA GLU A 264 30.44 -15.30 6.91
C GLU A 264 30.62 -13.99 7.73
N PRO A 265 31.57 -13.10 7.35
CA PRO A 265 31.73 -11.81 8.00
C PRO A 265 31.04 -10.70 7.20
N GLY A 266 30.16 -9.93 7.85
CA GLY A 266 29.57 -8.71 7.27
C GLY A 266 28.27 -8.27 7.95
N GLU A 267 28.39 -7.34 8.89
CA GLU A 267 27.35 -6.43 9.41
C GLU A 267 25.93 -7.00 9.62
N ARG A 268 25.70 -7.51 10.84
CA ARG A 268 24.35 -7.76 11.37
C ARG A 268 23.63 -6.42 11.61
N TYR A 269 22.86 -5.95 10.63
CA TYR A 269 21.70 -5.13 10.95
C TYR A 269 20.61 -6.07 11.49
N THR A 270 20.29 -5.92 12.77
CA THR A 270 19.32 -6.76 13.47
C THR A 270 17.95 -6.59 12.79
N ARG A 271 17.49 -7.62 12.05
CA ARG A 271 16.11 -7.73 11.61
C ARG A 271 15.21 -7.56 12.84
N PRO A 272 14.31 -6.56 12.92
CA PRO A 272 13.26 -6.62 13.92
C PRO A 272 12.38 -7.83 13.56
N ASN A 273 12.38 -8.83 14.44
CA ASN A 273 11.68 -10.09 14.27
C ASN A 273 10.19 -9.86 14.49
N TYR A 274 9.51 -9.33 13.48
CA TYR A 274 8.07 -9.35 13.43
C TYR A 274 7.65 -10.72 12.89
N ALA A 275 7.29 -11.63 13.79
CA ALA A 275 6.61 -12.86 13.41
C ALA A 275 5.23 -12.49 12.84
N TYR A 276 5.11 -12.50 11.52
CA TYR A 276 3.84 -12.24 10.84
C TYR A 276 3.18 -13.55 10.39
N PRO A 277 1.84 -13.66 10.50
CA PRO A 277 1.11 -14.83 10.05
C PRO A 277 1.19 -15.01 8.52
N ASP A 278 1.22 -16.28 8.10
CA ASP A 278 1.27 -16.71 6.70
C ASP A 278 0.10 -16.10 5.90
N PRO A 279 0.33 -15.50 4.71
CA PRO A 279 -0.70 -14.85 3.88
C PRO A 279 -1.83 -15.78 3.40
N ARG A 280 -1.83 -17.07 3.77
CA ARG A 280 -2.88 -18.03 3.41
C ARG A 280 -4.10 -18.04 4.33
N TYR A 281 -4.14 -17.23 5.39
CA TYR A 281 -5.31 -17.14 6.27
C TYR A 281 -5.70 -15.69 6.52
N ILE A 282 -6.72 -15.23 5.81
CA ILE A 282 -7.50 -14.06 6.19
C ILE A 282 -8.76 -14.62 6.85
N GLU A 283 -8.89 -14.41 8.16
CA GLU A 283 -10.14 -14.61 8.88
C GLU A 283 -11.15 -13.59 8.31
N PRO A 284 -12.31 -14.02 7.80
CA PRO A 284 -13.36 -13.08 7.43
C PRO A 284 -13.93 -12.46 8.71
N ASP A 285 -13.88 -11.13 8.83
CA ASP A 285 -14.53 -10.41 9.92
C ASP A 285 -16.05 -10.69 9.89
N GLU A 286 -16.58 -11.21 11.00
CA GLU A 286 -17.93 -11.77 11.14
C GLU A 286 -19.02 -10.71 11.42
N ASP A 287 -18.87 -9.48 10.92
CA ASP A 287 -19.75 -8.34 11.24
C ASP A 287 -20.17 -7.51 10.00
N ASP A 288 -20.75 -8.15 8.96
CA ASP A 288 -21.34 -7.43 7.83
C ASP A 288 -22.68 -8.05 7.37
N ASP A 289 -23.66 -8.08 8.28
CA ASP A 289 -25.08 -8.28 7.93
C ASP A 289 -25.72 -6.92 7.58
N ALA A 290 -25.63 -6.51 6.32
CA ALA A 290 -26.54 -5.52 5.74
C ALA A 290 -26.87 -5.87 4.27
N PRO A 291 -28.15 -5.78 3.85
CA PRO A 291 -28.63 -6.42 2.63
C PRO A 291 -28.22 -5.66 1.37
N THR A 292 -27.73 -6.43 0.39
CA THR A 292 -27.36 -5.97 -0.95
C THR A 292 -28.62 -5.65 -1.77
N GLU A 293 -28.96 -4.38 -1.92
CA GLU A 293 -29.88 -3.96 -3.00
C GLU A 293 -29.13 -3.96 -4.33
N ARG A 294 -29.47 -4.93 -5.18
CA ARG A 294 -29.16 -4.94 -6.60
C ARG A 294 -29.89 -3.78 -7.27
N SER A 295 -29.17 -2.80 -7.81
CA SER A 295 -29.69 -1.98 -8.90
C SER A 295 -28.87 -2.25 -10.16
N SER A 296 -29.49 -2.97 -11.10
CA SER A 296 -29.08 -2.97 -12.50
C SER A 296 -29.21 -1.55 -13.02
N PHE A 297 -28.11 -0.96 -13.49
CA PHE A 297 -28.20 0.26 -14.28
C PHE A 297 -27.58 0.04 -15.65
N ASP A 298 -28.37 0.44 -16.63
CA ASP A 298 -28.35 0.13 -18.06
C ASP A 298 -27.09 0.68 -18.74
N ASP A 299 -26.46 -0.18 -19.54
CA ASP A 299 -25.24 0.07 -20.28
C ASP A 299 -25.58 0.70 -21.63
N ARG A 300 -25.81 2.02 -21.67
CA ARG A 300 -25.94 2.77 -22.93
C ARG A 300 -25.35 4.18 -22.84
N GLY A 301 -24.22 4.34 -23.54
CA GLY A 301 -23.95 5.52 -24.35
C GLY A 301 -23.00 6.56 -23.78
N TYR A 302 -21.69 6.34 -23.91
CA TYR A 302 -20.70 7.41 -24.08
C TYR A 302 -19.51 6.93 -24.93
N GLU A 303 -19.75 6.75 -26.22
CA GLU A 303 -18.69 6.83 -27.22
C GLU A 303 -18.53 8.29 -27.70
N SER A 304 -17.28 8.65 -28.02
CA SER A 304 -16.85 9.81 -28.82
C SER A 304 -16.68 11.17 -28.12
N ARG A 305 -15.44 11.48 -27.76
CA ARG A 305 -14.63 12.57 -28.38
C ARG A 305 -13.32 12.77 -27.61
N TYR A 306 -12.25 12.09 -28.02
CA TYR A 306 -10.90 12.65 -28.21
C TYR A 306 -10.15 11.66 -29.12
N GLY A 307 -9.58 12.19 -30.21
CA GLY A 307 -9.29 11.44 -31.42
C GLY A 307 -8.05 10.55 -31.36
N ASN A 308 -8.18 9.40 -32.02
CA ASN A 308 -7.06 8.61 -32.52
C ASN A 308 -6.39 9.39 -33.66
N ALA A 309 -5.15 9.81 -33.47
CA ALA A 309 -4.27 10.20 -34.57
C ALA A 309 -3.67 8.92 -35.19
N PRO A 310 -3.64 8.78 -36.53
CA PRO A 310 -3.01 7.63 -37.17
C PRO A 310 -1.49 7.76 -37.11
N TYR A 311 -0.83 6.65 -36.76
CA TYR A 311 0.60 6.44 -36.83
C TYR A 311 1.01 6.31 -38.31
N ASP A 312 1.79 7.25 -38.84
CA ASP A 312 2.31 7.22 -40.21
C ASP A 312 3.71 6.57 -40.21
N ASP A 313 3.78 5.38 -40.77
CA ASP A 313 5.00 4.62 -41.03
C ASP A 313 5.54 4.97 -42.41
N ARG A 314 6.48 5.91 -42.47
CA ARG A 314 7.39 6.10 -43.62
C ARG A 314 8.74 6.64 -43.16
N SER A 315 9.69 5.75 -42.90
CA SER A 315 11.12 6.08 -43.05
C SER A 315 11.98 4.82 -43.21
N SER A 316 11.93 4.22 -44.39
CA SER A 316 13.01 3.36 -44.89
C SER A 316 13.12 3.48 -46.40
N GLU A 317 13.66 4.60 -46.86
CA GLU A 317 14.25 4.76 -48.20
C GLU A 317 15.17 5.97 -48.19
N ARG A 318 16.44 5.73 -47.83
CA ARG A 318 17.67 6.31 -48.39
C ARG A 318 18.88 5.84 -47.59
#